data_AF-A0AA48RFB8-F1
#
_entry.id   AF-A0AA48RFB8-F1
#
_cell.length_a   1.000
_cell.length_b   1.000
_cell.length_c   1.000
_cell.angle_alpha   90.00
_cell.angle_beta   90.00
_cell.angle_gamma   90.00
#
_symmetry.space_group_name_H-M   'P 1'
#
loop_
_entity.id
_entity.type
_entity.pdbx_description
1 polymer ?
#
loop_
_entity_poly.entity_id
_entity_poly.type
_entity_poly.pdbx_seq_one_letter_code
_entity_poly.pdbx_strand_id
1 'polypeptide(L)' 'MGQNVTGTRTKFGLAIAASVVIGAFFKLIAFLLFLVAALLIASGKEPQKTEEFLASIPGGDYVIKALARIDGWLS' A
#
# COMPACT_ATOMS: atom_id res chain seq x y z
N MET A 1 18.69 15.68 43.87
CA MET A 1 17.74 16.02 42.79
C MET A 1 17.94 15.04 41.63
N GLY A 2 17.14 13.98 41.51
CA GLY A 2 17.42 12.88 40.56
C GLY A 2 16.20 12.23 39.90
N GLN A 3 15.03 12.87 39.93
CA GLN A 3 13.77 12.27 39.46
C GLN A 3 13.28 12.71 38.06
N ASN A 4 13.98 13.61 37.36
CA ASN A 4 13.46 14.20 36.11
C ASN A 4 14.04 13.60 34.80
N VAL A 5 14.99 12.67 34.88
CA VAL A 5 15.69 12.16 33.68
C VAL A 5 15.03 10.88 33.13
N THR A 6 14.40 10.07 33.99
CA THR A 6 13.81 8.78 33.60
C THR A 6 12.58 8.94 32.72
N GLY A 7 11.67 9.87 33.03
CA GLY A 7 10.47 10.12 32.24
C GLY A 7 10.74 10.69 30.85
N THR A 8 11.82 11.46 30.70
CA THR A 8 12.21 12.08 29.42
C THR A 8 12.79 11.03 28.46
N ARG A 9 13.65 10.13 28.94
CA ARG A 9 14.22 9.03 28.15
C ARG A 9 13.15 8.06 27.62
N THR A 10 12.16 7.71 28.44
CA THR A 10 11.03 6.85 28.01
C THR A 10 10.17 7.53 26.94
N LYS A 11 9.93 8.84 27.06
CA LYS A 11 9.19 9.61 26.04
C LYS A 11 9.93 9.68 24.70
N PHE A 12 11.24 9.88 24.73
CA PHE A 12 12.06 9.83 23.50
C PHE A 12 12.10 8.44 22.88
N GLY A 13 12.24 7.38 23.70
CA GLY A 13 12.17 6.00 23.22
C GLY A 13 10.84 5.68 22.53
N LEU A 14 9.72 6.12 23.11
CA LEU A 14 8.38 5.95 22.51
C LEU A 14 8.23 6.76 21.21
N ALA A 15 8.74 7.99 21.16
CA ALA A 15 8.70 8.82 19.96
C ALA A 15 9.53 8.20 18.81
N ILE A 16 10.70 7.62 19.12
CA ILE A 16 11.54 6.92 18.14
C ILE A 16 10.84 5.64 17.65
N ALA A 17 10.29 4.84 18.55
CA ALA A 17 9.54 3.65 18.16
C ALA A 17 8.32 4.00 17.29
N ALA A 18 7.54 5.02 17.67
CA ALA A 18 6.38 5.48 16.91
C ALA A 18 6.79 6.00 15.52
N SER A 19 7.86 6.79 15.41
CA SER A 19 8.34 7.31 14.12
C SER A 19 8.90 6.22 13.21
N VAL A 20 9.54 5.18 13.75
CA VAL A 20 9.97 4.00 12.97
C VAL A 20 8.78 3.21 12.47
N VAL A 21 7.76 2.96 13.32
CA VAL A 21 6.54 2.26 12.92
C VAL A 21 5.79 3.06 11.84
N ILE A 22 5.57 4.35 12.06
CA ILE A 22 4.92 5.23 11.08
C ILE A 22 5.73 5.24 9.78
N GLY A 23 7.04 5.47 9.85
CA GLY A 23 7.92 5.47 8.68
C GLY A 23 7.93 4.13 7.93
N ALA A 24 7.84 3.00 8.63
CA ALA A 24 7.73 1.68 8.04
C ALA A 24 6.37 1.46 7.35
N PHE A 25 5.27 1.95 7.95
CA PHE A 25 3.95 1.95 7.32
C PHE A 25 3.96 2.79 6.04
N PHE A 26 4.59 3.96 6.03
CA PHE A 26 4.73 4.76 4.81
C PHE A 26 5.53 4.05 3.73
N LYS A 27 6.61 3.32 4.09
CA LYS A 27 7.35 2.50 3.12
C LYS A 27 6.53 1.33 2.60
N LEU A 28 5.76 0.66 3.46
CA LEU A 28 4.90 -0.45 3.07
C LEU A 28 3.77 0.00 2.15
N ILE A 29 3.12 1.12 2.50
CA ILE A 29 2.08 1.76 1.68
C ILE A 29 2.66 2.21 0.35
N ALA A 30 3.82 2.88 0.36
CA ALA A 30 4.51 3.30 -0.86
C ALA A 30 4.91 2.11 -1.74
N PHE A 31 5.37 1.01 -1.14
CA PHE A 31 5.67 -0.23 -1.86
C PHE A 31 4.41 -0.86 -2.45
N LEU A 32 3.30 -0.88 -1.71
CA LEU A 32 2.03 -1.42 -2.18
C LEU A 32 1.48 -0.57 -3.34
N LEU A 33 1.53 0.77 -3.22
CA LEU A 33 1.20 1.70 -4.29
C LEU A 33 2.10 1.54 -5.50
N PHE A 34 3.41 1.33 -5.29
CA PHE A 34 4.35 1.06 -6.36
C PHE A 34 4.02 -0.25 -7.08
N LEU A 35 3.67 -1.30 -6.32
CA LEU A 35 3.27 -2.58 -6.87
C LEU A 35 1.98 -2.47 -7.68
N VAL A 36 0.98 -1.74 -7.16
CA VAL A 36 -0.27 -1.45 -7.87
C VAL A 36 0.00 -0.63 -9.13
N ALA A 37 0.85 0.39 -9.07
CA ALA A 37 1.21 1.20 -10.23
C ALA A 37 1.96 0.39 -11.29
N ALA A 38 2.90 -0.47 -10.89
CA ALA A 38 3.60 -1.37 -11.80
C ALA A 38 2.65 -2.37 -12.47
N LEU A 39 1.70 -2.91 -11.71
CA LEU A 39 0.60 -3.72 -12.24
C LEU A 39 -0.21 -2.93 -13.25
N LEU A 40 -0.66 -1.70 -12.92
CA LEU A 40 -1.45 -0.86 -13.82
C LEU A 40 -0.72 -0.52 -15.12
N ILE A 41 0.58 -0.24 -15.04
CA ILE A 41 1.44 0.04 -16.20
C ILE A 41 1.61 -1.22 -17.06
N ALA A 42 1.80 -2.38 -16.45
CA ALA A 42 1.87 -3.66 -17.16
C ALA A 42 0.52 -4.01 -17.80
N SER A 43 -0.59 -3.79 -17.09
CA SER A 43 -1.96 -3.96 -17.59
C SER A 43 -2.26 -3.06 -18.76
N GLY A 44 -1.81 -1.80 -18.72
CA GLY A 44 -2.00 -0.86 -19.83
C GLY A 44 -1.24 -1.27 -21.10
N LYS A 45 -0.15 -2.05 -20.97
CA LYS A 45 0.60 -2.59 -22.11
C LYS A 45 -0.04 -3.82 -22.72
N GLU A 46 -0.54 -4.74 -21.90
CA GLU A 46 -1.18 -5.99 -22.35
C GLU A 46 -2.45 -6.27 -21.53
N PRO A 47 -3.56 -5.56 -21.81
CA PRO A 47 -4.77 -5.63 -21.00
C PRO A 47 -5.38 -7.04 -21.00
N GLN A 48 -5.41 -7.70 -22.16
CA GLN A 48 -5.94 -9.07 -22.30
C GLN A 48 -5.18 -10.10 -21.43
N LYS A 49 -3.84 -10.00 -21.38
CA LYS A 49 -3.02 -10.89 -20.55
C LYS A 49 -3.22 -10.65 -19.06
N THR A 50 -3.54 -9.42 -18.70
CA THR A 50 -3.77 -9.05 -17.31
C THR A 50 -5.16 -9.46 -16.84
N GLU A 51 -6.18 -9.39 -17.71
CA GLU A 51 -7.50 -9.96 -17.44
C GLU A 51 -7.42 -11.48 -17.25
N GLU A 52 -6.65 -12.20 -18.08
CA GLU A 52 -6.39 -13.64 -17.88
C GLU A 52 -5.67 -13.92 -16.55
N PHE A 53 -4.66 -13.11 -16.19
CA PHE A 53 -3.92 -13.28 -14.95
C PHE A 53 -4.78 -13.00 -13.71
N LEU A 54 -5.54 -11.90 -13.72
CA LEU A 54 -6.49 -11.54 -12.67
C LEU A 54 -7.58 -12.60 -12.54
N ALA A 55 -8.11 -13.13 -13.64
CA ALA A 55 -9.07 -14.23 -13.62
C ALA A 55 -8.49 -15.52 -12.99
N SER A 56 -7.17 -15.71 -13.01
CA SER A 56 -6.52 -16.88 -12.37
C SER A 56 -6.35 -16.75 -10.85
N ILE A 57 -6.50 -15.54 -10.28
CA ILE A 57 -6.35 -15.31 -8.84
C ILE A 57 -7.73 -15.39 -8.15
N PRO A 58 -7.85 -16.08 -7.00
CA PRO A 58 -9.08 -16.09 -6.22
C PRO A 58 -9.48 -14.65 -5.83
N GLY A 59 -10.62 -14.20 -6.35
CA GLY A 59 -11.15 -12.84 -6.16
C GLY A 59 -10.80 -11.84 -7.26
N GLY A 60 -10.01 -12.20 -8.26
CA GLY A 60 -9.63 -11.28 -9.34
C GLY A 60 -10.76 -10.94 -10.31
N ASP A 61 -11.80 -11.78 -10.43
CA ASP A 61 -13.06 -11.43 -11.14
C ASP A 61 -13.72 -10.16 -10.56
N TYR A 62 -13.63 -10.00 -9.22
CA TYR A 62 -14.14 -8.81 -8.52
C TYR A 62 -13.31 -7.56 -8.86
N VAL A 63 -11.99 -7.73 -8.99
CA VAL A 63 -11.07 -6.66 -9.38
C VAL A 63 -11.32 -6.23 -10.82
N ILE A 64 -11.51 -7.19 -11.75
CA ILE A 64 -11.84 -6.90 -13.16
C ILE A 64 -13.17 -6.13 -13.25
N LYS A 65 -14.21 -6.56 -12.52
CA LYS A 65 -15.49 -5.84 -12.45
C LYS A 65 -15.37 -4.44 -11.89
N ALA A 66 -14.59 -4.26 -10.83
CA ALA A 66 -14.35 -2.94 -10.25
C ALA A 66 -13.62 -2.03 -11.24
N LEU A 67 -12.62 -2.56 -11.96
CA LEU A 67 -11.87 -1.83 -12.97
C LEU A 67 -12.78 -1.40 -14.14
N ALA A 68 -13.59 -2.32 -14.67
CA ALA A 68 -14.57 -2.03 -15.71
C ALA A 68 -15.60 -0.98 -15.28
N ARG A 69 -15.98 -0.97 -14.00
CA ARG A 69 -16.92 0.01 -13.45
C ARG A 69 -16.32 1.41 -13.29
N ILE A 70 -15.02 1.50 -12.99
CA ILE A 70 -14.29 2.77 -12.95
C ILE A 70 -14.11 3.32 -14.36
N ASP A 71 -13.72 2.46 -15.31
CA ASP A 71 -13.55 2.83 -16.72
C ASP A 71 -14.85 3.38 -17.31
N GLY A 72 -15.97 2.70 -17.09
CA GLY A 72 -17.30 3.19 -17.50
C GLY A 72 -17.80 4.43 -16.76
N TRP A 73 -17.13 4.87 -15.68
CA TRP A 73 -17.42 6.13 -15.00
C TRP A 73 -16.52 7.29 -15.48
N LEU A 74 -15.37 6.94 -16.07
CA LEU A 74 -14.39 7.89 -16.61
C LEU A 74 -14.64 8.23 -18.08
N SER A 75 -15.38 7.39 -18.80
CA SER A 75 -15.85 7.59 -20.18
C SER A 75 -17.20 8.30 -20.25
#